data_AF-A0A2A2PWI8-F1
#
_entry.id   AF-A0A2A2PWI8-F1
#
_cell.length_a   1.000
_cell.length_b   1.000
_cell.length_c   1.000
_cell.angle_alpha   90.00
_cell.angle_beta   90.00
_cell.angle_gamma   90.00
#
_symmetry.space_group_name_H-M   'P 1'
#
loop_
_entity.id
_entity.type
_entity.pdbx_description
1 polymer ?
#
loop_
_entity_poly.entity_id
_entity_poly.type
_entity_poly.pdbx_seq_one_letter_code
_entity_poly.pdbx_strand_id
1 'polypeptide(L)' 'MKIGIILNGVTGRMGTNQHLVRSILAIREQGGIRVAPGQTIQVDPILTGRNEHKLRELAAKYG' A
#
# COMPACT_ATOMS: atom_id res chain seq x y z
N MET A 1 -11.98 10.45 -3.05
CA MET A 1 -10.87 10.70 -3.99
C MET A 1 -9.89 9.54 -3.93
N LYS A 2 -9.00 9.37 -4.92
CA LYS A 2 -7.98 8.30 -4.93
C LYS A 2 -6.60 8.92 -5.11
N ILE A 3 -5.63 8.52 -4.29
CA ILE A 3 -4.24 9.01 -4.33
C ILE A 3 -3.32 7.83 -4.64
N GLY A 4 -2.51 7.99 -5.69
CA GLY A 4 -1.44 7.07 -6.03
C GLY A 4 -0.22 7.28 -5.12
N ILE A 5 0.31 6.22 -4.55
CA ILE A 5 1.53 6.25 -3.72
C ILE A 5 2.54 5.25 -4.26
N ILE A 6 3.74 5.72 -4.61
CA ILE A 6 4.83 4.83 -5.02
C ILE A 6 5.58 4.37 -3.77
N LEU A 7 5.53 3.06 -3.48
CA LEU A 7 6.22 2.43 -2.35
C LEU A 7 7.53 1.80 -2.82
N ASN A 8 8.60 2.60 -2.82
CA ASN A 8 9.93 2.11 -3.18
C ASN A 8 10.62 1.36 -2.03
N GLY A 9 11.25 0.22 -2.35
CA GLY A 9 11.92 -0.62 -1.36
C GLY A 9 10.96 -1.46 -0.52
N VAL A 10 9.72 -1.64 -0.98
CA VAL A 10 8.66 -2.33 -0.21
C VAL A 10 8.99 -3.80 0.12
N THR A 11 9.86 -4.44 -0.66
CA THR A 11 10.30 -5.83 -0.43
C THR A 11 11.23 -6.00 0.78
N GLY A 12 11.64 -4.92 1.45
CA GLY A 12 12.41 -4.98 2.69
C GLY A 12 11.56 -5.36 3.90
N ARG A 13 12.20 -5.79 5.00
CA ARG A 13 11.50 -6.23 6.22
C ARG A 13 10.51 -5.19 6.77
N MET A 14 10.93 -3.92 6.87
CA MET A 14 10.05 -2.83 7.33
C MET A 14 9.07 -2.41 6.24
N GLY A 15 9.52 -2.35 4.97
CA GLY A 15 8.70 -2.05 3.81
C GLY A 15 7.44 -2.91 3.74
N THR A 16 7.61 -4.23 3.83
CA THR A 16 6.50 -5.17 3.74
C THR A 16 5.65 -5.14 5.00
N ASN A 17 6.26 -5.32 6.17
CA ASN A 17 5.48 -5.57 7.39
C ASN A 17 4.85 -4.29 7.95
N GLN A 18 5.62 -3.21 8.02
CA GLN A 18 5.17 -1.97 8.66
C GLN A 18 4.43 -1.09 7.67
N HIS A 19 5.02 -0.81 6.50
CA HIS A 19 4.46 0.18 5.59
C HIS A 19 3.37 -0.40 4.69
N LEU A 20 3.59 -1.55 4.05
CA LEU A 20 2.58 -2.15 3.19
C LEU A 20 1.45 -2.77 4.01
N VAL A 21 1.75 -3.79 4.82
CA VAL A 21 0.73 -4.61 5.50
C VAL A 21 0.03 -3.83 6.62
N ARG A 22 0.79 -3.34 7.60
CA ARG A 22 0.19 -2.69 8.78
C ARG A 22 -0.28 -1.25 8.56
N SER A 23 0.11 -0.60 7.47
CA SER A 23 -0.33 0.77 7.17
C SER A 23 -1.19 0.83 5.90
N ILE A 24 -0.60 0.73 4.70
CA ILE A 24 -1.35 1.04 3.48
C ILE A 24 -2.51 0.08 3.24
N LEU A 25 -2.31 -1.23 3.43
CA LEU A 25 -3.38 -2.21 3.28
C LEU A 25 -4.44 -2.06 4.38
N ALA A 26 -4.03 -1.83 5.63
CA ALA A 26 -4.95 -1.57 6.72
C ALA A 26 -5.83 -0.33 6.46
N ILE A 27 -5.25 0.76 5.92
CA ILE A 27 -6.01 1.95 5.52
C ILE A 27 -7.01 1.63 4.41
N ARG A 28 -6.63 0.82 3.41
CA ARG A 28 -7.55 0.39 2.35
C ARG A 28 -8.69 -0.46 2.90
N GLU A 29 -8.39 -1.39 3.80
CA GLU A 29 -9.38 -2.27 4.46
C GLU A 29 -10.37 -1.47 5.32
N GLN A 30 -9.90 -0.42 6.00
CA GLN A 30 -10.74 0.52 6.75
C GLN A 30 -11.63 1.41 5.86
N GLY A 31 -11.53 1.26 4.54
CA GLY A 31 -12.27 2.07 3.59
C GLY A 31 -11.67 3.46 3.39
N GLY A 32 -10.38 3.66 3.68
CA GLY A 32 -9.64 4.89 3.41
C GLY A 32 -9.57 5.87 4.59
N ILE A 33 -8.98 7.05 4.32
CA ILE A 33 -8.76 8.09 5.34
C ILE A 33 -9.87 9.14 5.23
N ARG A 34 -10.69 9.25 6.27
CA ARG A 34 -11.71 10.31 6.36
C ARG A 34 -11.03 11.64 6.70
N VAL A 35 -11.25 12.65 5.86
CA VAL A 35 -10.64 13.99 6.01
C VAL A 35 -11.67 15.09 6.27
N ALA A 36 -12.94 14.87 5.91
CA ALA A 36 -14.06 15.77 6.21
C ALA A 36 -15.38 14.98 6.18
N PRO A 37 -16.52 15.56 6.62
CA PRO A 37 -17.84 14.96 6.41
C PRO A 37 -18.07 14.62 4.93
N GLY A 38 -18.40 13.34 4.66
CA GLY A 38 -18.62 12.85 3.29
C GLY A 38 -17.36 12.74 2.41
N GLN A 39 -16.17 13.04 2.93
CA GLN A 39 -14.92 13.04 2.15
C GLN A 39 -13.92 12.01 2.69
N THR A 40 -13.61 11.03 1.84
CA THR A 40 -12.64 9.95 2.13
C THR A 40 -11.61 9.83 1.02
N ILE A 41 -10.35 9.62 1.42
CA ILE A 41 -9.20 9.37 0.56
C ILE A 41 -8.95 7.86 0.48
N GLN A 42 -9.00 7.31 -0.73
CA GLN A 42 -8.51 5.97 -1.03
C GLN A 42 -7.04 6.01 -1.41
N VAL A 43 -6.28 5.01 -0.97
CA VAL A 43 -4.87 4.86 -1.31
C VAL A 43 -4.69 3.78 -2.38
N ASP A 44 -3.88 4.08 -3.39
CA ASP A 44 -3.51 3.17 -4.48
C ASP A 44 -1.99 2.97 -4.53
N PRO A 45 -1.47 1.93 -3.88
CA PRO A 45 -0.03 1.71 -3.84
C PRO A 45 0.49 1.11 -5.16
N ILE A 46 1.57 1.70 -5.67
CA ILE A 46 2.41 1.11 -6.72
C ILE A 46 3.69 0.62 -6.08
N LEU A 47 3.89 -0.70 -6.09
CA LEU A 47 5.03 -1.34 -5.45
C LEU A 47 6.26 -1.29 -6.36
N THR A 48 7.38 -0.78 -5.84
CA THR A 48 8.65 -0.73 -6.59
C THR A 48 9.82 -1.23 -5.75
N GLY A 49 10.85 -1.74 -6.42
CA GLY A 49 12.00 -2.37 -5.78
C GLY A 49 12.91 -3.04 -6.79
N ARG A 50 14.00 -3.63 -6.29
CA ARG A 50 15.06 -4.21 -7.15
C ARG A 50 14.88 -5.69 -7.47
N ASN A 51 13.95 -6.38 -6.81
CA ASN A 51 13.73 -7.81 -7.00
C ASN A 51 12.32 -8.04 -7.52
N GLU A 52 12.21 -8.33 -8.81
CA GLU A 52 10.93 -8.56 -9.49
C GLU A 52 10.15 -9.72 -8.88
N HIS A 53 10.82 -10.84 -8.57
CA HIS A 53 10.16 -12.02 -8.02
C HIS A 53 9.46 -11.71 -6.69
N LYS A 54 10.16 -11.04 -5.76
CA LYS A 54 9.58 -10.61 -4.49
C LYS A 54 8.45 -9.59 -4.68
N LEU A 55 8.55 -8.69 -5.65
CA LEU A 55 7.46 -7.76 -5.97
C LEU A 55 6.23 -8.50 -6.48
N ARG A 56 6.41 -9.49 -7.38
CA ARG A 56 5.33 -10.32 -7.91
C ARG A 56 4.65 -11.12 -6.81
N GLU A 57 5.39 -11.70 -5.87
CA GLU A 57 4.82 -12.39 -4.72
C GLU A 57 3.98 -11.46 -3.83
N LEU A 58 4.51 -10.26 -3.52
CA LEU A 58 3.76 -9.27 -2.74
C LEU A 58 2.50 -8.80 -3.45
N ALA A 59 2.58 -8.55 -4.76
CA ALA A 59 1.43 -8.16 -5.57
C ALA A 59 0.40 -9.28 -5.67
N ALA A 60 0.80 -10.55 -5.82
CA ALA A 60 -0.13 -11.68 -5.85
C ALA A 60 -0.80 -11.91 -4.48
N LYS A 61 -0.08 -11.64 -3.38
CA LYS A 61 -0.59 -11.84 -2.02
C LYS A 61 -1.56 -10.75 -1.55
N TYR A 62 -1.37 -9.51 -1.99
CA TYR A 62 -2.07 -8.33 -1.47
C TYR A 62 -2.78 -7.48 -2.53
N GLY A 63 -2.68 -7.86 -3.79
CA GLY A 63 -3.30 -7.19 -4.94
C GLY A 63 -4.80 -7.38 -5.01
#